data_AF-A0A2G4F5E9-F1
#
_entry.id   AF-A0A2G4F5E9-F1
#
_cell.length_a   1.000
_cell.length_b   1.000
_cell.length_c   1.000
_cell.angle_alpha   90.00
_cell.angle_beta   90.00
_cell.angle_gamma   90.00
#
_symmetry.space_group_name_H-M   'P 1'
#
loop_
_entity.id
_entity.type
_entity.pdbx_description
1 polymer ?
#
loop_
_entity_poly.entity_id
_entity_poly.type
_entity_poly.pdbx_seq_one_letter_code
_entity_poly.pdbx_strand_id
1 'polypeptide(L)'
;MRKDSPLSRATLTHLNIERLKGTLSYFSHLNATGEISDKSYEALVRYACAVFIETGIEDIVQNSLEQKLESFLLSRILRVDNLLSEQEESSLNLDISRLLKSR
;
A
#
# COMPACT_ATOMS: atom_id res chain seq x y z
N MET A 1 1.63 10.20 23.37
CA MET A 1 1.25 9.62 22.06
C MET A 1 2.48 9.61 21.18
N ARG A 2 3.05 8.43 20.91
CA ARG A 2 4.16 8.32 19.96
C ARG A 2 3.59 8.55 18.56
N LYS A 3 4.13 9.56 17.88
CA LYS A 3 3.80 9.87 16.49
C LYS A 3 4.58 8.85 15.67
N ASP A 4 3.96 7.70 15.41
CA ASP A 4 4.49 6.70 14.50
C ASP A 4 4.45 7.29 13.09
N SER A 5 5.51 8.01 12.75
CA SER A 5 5.78 8.50 11.41
C SER A 5 5.77 7.29 10.47
N PRO A 6 4.99 7.27 9.38
CA PRO A 6 5.16 6.24 8.37
C PRO A 6 6.61 6.28 7.92
N LEU A 7 7.31 5.14 8.05
CA LEU A 7 8.70 5.02 7.65
C LEU A 7 8.80 5.50 6.20
N SER A 8 9.69 6.46 5.94
CA SER A 8 9.83 6.99 4.58
C SER A 8 10.19 5.86 3.63
N ARG A 9 9.64 5.86 2.42
CA ARG A 9 9.92 4.85 1.39
C ARG A 9 11.43 4.66 1.16
N ALA A 10 12.19 5.75 1.21
CA ALA A 10 13.64 5.71 1.11
C ALA A 10 14.29 4.91 2.27
N THR A 11 13.76 5.04 3.49
CA THR A 11 14.24 4.31 4.67
C THR A 11 13.93 2.82 4.59
N LEU A 12 12.74 2.43 4.14
CA LEU A 12 12.36 1.02 3.95
C LEU A 12 13.18 0.37 2.82
N THR A 13 13.32 1.05 1.68
CA THR A 13 14.15 0.58 0.57
C THR A 13 15.62 0.42 0.99
N HIS A 14 16.17 1.39 1.74
CA HIS A 14 17.54 1.31 2.26
C HIS A 14 17.72 0.14 3.22
N LEU A 15 16.77 -0.08 4.13
CA LEU A 15 16.84 -1.17 5.10
C LEU A 15 16.73 -2.55 4.43
N ASN A 16 15.92 -2.66 3.37
CA ASN A 16 15.82 -3.88 2.57
C ASN A 16 17.11 -4.14 1.75
N ILE A 17 17.75 -3.10 1.22
CA ILE A 17 19.04 -3.24 0.50
C ILE A 17 20.15 -3.72 1.43
N GLU A 18 20.26 -3.14 2.63
CA GLU A 18 21.28 -3.55 3.61
C GLU A 18 21.10 -5.02 4.04
N ARG A 19 19.84 -5.47 4.20
CA ARG A 19 19.55 -6.88 4.48
C ARG A 19 20.00 -7.79 3.33
N LEU A 20 19.65 -7.46 2.08
CA LEU A 20 20.10 -8.23 0.92
C LEU A 20 21.63 -8.30 0.86
N LYS A 21 22.31 -7.17 1.04
CA LYS A 21 23.78 -7.10 1.07
C LYS A 21 24.38 -8.01 2.14
N GLY A 22 23.81 -8.01 3.35
CA GLY A 22 24.21 -8.91 4.43
C GLY A 22 24.04 -10.39 4.04
N THR A 23 22.90 -10.76 3.47
CA THR A 23 22.62 -12.13 3.00
C THR A 23 23.60 -12.57 1.91
N LEU A 24 23.84 -11.74 0.90
CA LEU A 24 24.78 -12.06 -0.18
C LEU A 24 26.22 -12.17 0.34
N SER A 25 26.60 -11.32 1.29
CA SER A 25 27.92 -11.37 1.93
C SER A 25 28.12 -12.66 2.71
N TYR A 26 27.08 -13.13 3.41
CA TYR A 26 27.11 -14.40 4.10
C TYR A 26 27.23 -15.59 3.14
N PHE A 27 26.47 -15.60 2.03
CA PHE A 27 26.62 -16.65 1.01
C PHE A 27 28.01 -16.67 0.39
N SER A 28 28.58 -15.50 0.14
CA SER A 28 29.95 -15.37 -0.37
C SER A 28 30.97 -15.96 0.61
N HIS A 29 30.79 -15.68 1.91
CA HIS A 29 31.62 -16.27 2.96
C HIS A 29 31.53 -17.81 2.97
N LEU A 30 30.32 -18.37 2.92
CA LEU A 30 30.12 -19.83 2.88
C LEU A 30 30.75 -20.49 1.66
N ASN A 31 30.72 -19.81 0.50
CA ASN A 31 31.37 -20.32 -0.71
C ASN A 31 32.90 -20.27 -0.56
N ALA A 32 33.42 -19.18 0.00
CA ALA A 32 34.86 -19.00 0.24
C ALA A 32 35.42 -19.99 1.26
N THR A 33 34.64 -20.41 2.25
CA THR A 33 35.02 -21.47 3.21
C THR A 33 34.82 -22.88 2.67
N GLY A 34 34.20 -23.03 1.49
CA GLY A 34 33.89 -24.33 0.87
C GLY A 34 32.73 -25.08 1.53
N GLU A 35 31.95 -24.42 2.40
CA GLU A 35 30.75 -24.99 3.01
C GLU A 35 29.63 -25.22 1.98
N ILE A 36 29.62 -24.42 0.92
CA ILE A 36 28.73 -24.59 -0.22
C ILE A 36 29.54 -24.66 -1.52
N SER A 37 28.98 -25.35 -2.52
CA SER A 37 29.55 -25.38 -3.87
C SER A 37 29.24 -24.09 -4.63
N ASP A 38 30.04 -23.78 -5.67
CA ASP A 38 29.77 -22.65 -6.57
C ASP A 38 28.36 -22.70 -7.17
N LYS A 39 27.88 -23.90 -7.52
CA LYS A 39 26.53 -24.11 -8.04
C LYS A 39 25.46 -23.76 -7.00
N SER A 40 25.68 -24.14 -5.75
CA SER A 40 24.78 -23.81 -4.63
C SER A 40 24.81 -22.30 -4.35
N TYR A 41 25.98 -21.68 -4.39
CA TYR A 41 26.14 -20.24 -4.23
C TYR A 41 25.37 -19.48 -5.32
N GLU A 42 25.53 -19.84 -6.58
CA GLU A 42 24.80 -19.21 -7.70
C GLU A 42 23.28 -19.33 -7.52
N ALA A 43 22.79 -20.52 -7.15
CA ALA A 43 21.37 -20.75 -6.92
C ALA A 43 20.83 -19.90 -5.76
N LEU A 44 21.56 -19.80 -4.65
CA LEU A 44 21.17 -19.01 -3.49
C LEU A 44 21.17 -17.51 -3.79
N VAL A 45 22.16 -17.00 -4.52
CA VAL A 45 22.22 -15.60 -4.94
C VAL A 45 21.04 -15.26 -5.84
N ARG A 46 20.77 -16.11 -6.86
CA ARG A 46 19.63 -15.90 -7.76
C ARG A 46 18.30 -15.90 -7.00
N TYR A 47 18.13 -16.84 -6.07
CA TYR A 47 16.94 -16.93 -5.24
C TYR A 47 16.76 -15.69 -4.36
N ALA A 48 17.80 -15.26 -3.63
CA ALA A 48 17.73 -14.10 -2.75
C ALA A 48 17.40 -12.80 -3.52
N CYS A 49 17.98 -12.62 -4.71
CA CYS A 49 17.66 -11.48 -5.56
C CYS A 49 16.22 -11.52 -6.09
N ALA A 50 15.71 -12.71 -6.46
CA ALA A 50 14.32 -12.87 -6.90
C ALA A 50 13.34 -12.47 -5.79
N VAL A 51 13.54 -13.03 -4.58
CA VAL A 51 12.70 -12.69 -3.42
C VAL A 51 12.74 -11.19 -3.12
N PHE A 52 13.93 -10.57 -3.14
CA PHE A 52 14.05 -9.12 -2.91
C PHE A 52 13.25 -8.29 -3.91
N ILE A 53 13.28 -8.65 -5.19
CA ILE A 53 12.53 -7.96 -6.25
C ILE A 53 11.02 -8.19 -6.06
N GLU A 54 10.61 -9.44 -5.82
CA GLU A 54 9.22 -9.81 -5.63
C GLU A 54 8.60 -9.05 -4.45
N THR A 55 9.27 -9.03 -3.29
CA THR A 55 8.83 -8.26 -2.14
C THR A 55 8.75 -6.77 -2.44
N GLY A 56 9.73 -6.22 -3.17
CA GLY A 56 9.71 -4.81 -3.58
C GLY A 56 8.53 -4.46 -4.50
N ILE A 57 8.14 -5.37 -5.40
CA ILE A 57 6.97 -5.21 -6.26
C ILE A 57 5.68 -5.33 -5.44
N GLU A 58 5.60 -6.32 -4.56
CA GLU A 58 4.45 -6.55 -3.67
C GLU A 58 4.14 -5.32 -2.83
N ASP A 59 5.16 -4.71 -2.21
CA ASP A 59 5.01 -3.46 -1.45
C ASP A 59 4.45 -2.32 -2.32
N ILE A 60 4.92 -2.17 -3.56
CA ILE A 60 4.44 -1.13 -4.47
C ILE A 60 2.97 -1.36 -4.84
N VAL A 61 2.62 -2.60 -5.17
CA VAL A 61 1.27 -2.98 -5.56
C VAL A 61 0.32 -2.78 -4.39
N GLN A 62 0.68 -3.26 -3.20
CA GLN A 62 -0.14 -3.12 -1.99
C GLN A 62 -0.42 -1.64 -1.68
N ASN A 63 0.62 -0.81 -1.63
CA ASN A 63 0.46 0.62 -1.35
C ASN A 63 -0.42 1.32 -2.40
N SER A 64 -0.25 0.98 -3.69
CA SER A 64 -1.09 1.54 -4.75
C SER A 64 -2.55 1.10 -4.62
N LEU A 65 -2.77 -0.17 -4.23
CA LEU A 65 -4.11 -0.72 -4.03
C LEU A 65 -4.81 -0.07 -2.84
N GLU A 66 -4.10 0.11 -1.72
CA GLU A 66 -4.60 0.78 -0.53
C GLU A 66 -5.02 2.23 -0.84
N GLN A 67 -4.18 3.00 -1.54
CA GLN A 67 -4.51 4.37 -1.96
C GLN A 67 -5.72 4.43 -2.90
N LYS A 68 -5.80 3.50 -3.87
CA LYS A 68 -6.96 3.39 -4.77
C LYS A 68 -8.23 2.99 -4.03
N LEU A 69 -8.13 2.10 -3.05
CA LEU A 69 -9.26 1.67 -2.25
C LEU A 69 -9.75 2.80 -1.35
N GLU A 70 -8.85 3.50 -0.67
CA GLU A 70 -9.17 4.66 0.17
C GLU A 70 -9.87 5.75 -0.65
N SER A 71 -9.28 6.14 -1.79
CA SER A 71 -9.89 7.13 -2.68
C SER A 71 -11.25 6.69 -3.22
N PHE A 72 -11.40 5.40 -3.57
CA PHE A 72 -12.68 4.86 -4.00
C PHE A 72 -13.74 4.93 -2.90
N LEU A 73 -13.41 4.50 -1.68
CA LEU A 73 -14.33 4.53 -0.54
C LEU A 73 -14.73 5.97 -0.19
N LEU A 74 -13.78 6.89 -0.12
CA LEU A 74 -14.05 8.32 0.12
C LEU A 74 -14.97 8.90 -0.97
N SER A 75 -14.70 8.59 -2.24
CA SER A 75 -15.55 9.07 -3.35
C SER A 75 -16.99 8.55 -3.27
N ARG A 76 -17.18 7.32 -2.75
CA ARG A 76 -18.50 6.72 -2.58
C ARG A 76 -19.23 7.31 -1.38
N ILE A 77 -18.55 7.50 -0.25
CA ILE A 77 -19.12 8.12 0.95
C ILE A 77 -19.58 9.55 0.63
N LEU A 78 -18.72 10.37 0.02
CA LEU A 78 -19.07 11.74 -0.39
C LEU A 78 -20.26 11.75 -1.36
N ARG A 79 -20.33 10.78 -2.27
CA ARG A 79 -21.46 10.68 -3.20
C ARG A 79 -22.77 10.29 -2.52
N VAL A 80 -22.72 9.44 -1.50
CA VAL A 80 -23.91 9.07 -0.71
C VAL A 80 -24.38 10.25 0.13
N ASP A 81 -23.45 10.97 0.76
CA ASP A 81 -23.74 12.16 1.56
C ASP A 81 -24.45 13.24 0.72
N ASN A 82 -23.91 13.54 -0.46
CA ASN A 82 -24.52 14.49 -1.39
C ASN A 82 -25.94 14.07 -1.82
N LEU A 83 -26.17 12.77 -2.09
CA LEU A 83 -27.50 12.28 -2.48
C LEU A 83 -28.52 12.40 -1.34
N LEU A 84 -28.10 12.18 -0.09
CA LEU A 84 -28.97 12.35 1.07
C LEU A 84 -29.35 13.82 1.26
N SER A 85 -28.38 14.74 1.12
CA SER A 85 -28.65 16.19 1.20
C SER A 85 -29.61 16.66 0.10
N GLU A 86 -29.45 16.20 -1.14
CA GLU A 86 -30.35 16.53 -2.26
C GLU A 86 -31.78 16.00 -2.04
N GLN A 87 -31.92 14.83 -1.40
CA GLN A 87 -33.22 14.25 -1.08
C GLN A 87 -33.94 15.03 0.06
N GLU A 88 -33.20 15.50 1.06
CA GLU A 88 -33.76 16.32 2.14
C GLU A 88 -34.21 17.70 1.64
N GLU A 89 -33.40 18.37 0.82
CA GLU A 89 -33.77 19.67 0.24
C GLU A 89 -34.98 19.58 -0.69
N SER A 90 -35.08 18.52 -1.49
CA SER A 90 -36.24 18.30 -2.36
C SER A 90 -37.53 17.99 -1.58
N SER A 91 -37.44 17.25 -0.47
CA SER A 91 -38.57 17.00 0.44
C SER A 91 -39.07 18.30 1.10
N LEU A 92 -38.16 19.13 1.61
CA LEU A 92 -38.50 20.41 2.25
C LEU A 92 -39.19 21.37 1.25
N ASN A 93 -38.70 21.44 0.02
CA ASN A 93 -39.30 22.27 -1.03
C ASN A 93 -40.71 21.80 -1.42
N LEU A 94 -40.97 20.48 -1.42
CA LEU A 94 -42.29 19.92 -1.70
C LEU A 94 -43.32 20.30 -0.61
N ASP A 95 -42.92 20.27 0.65
CA ASP A 95 -43.80 20.63 1.77
C ASP A 95 -44.11 22.14 1.80
N ILE A 96 -43.11 23.00 1.52
CA ILE A 96 -43.32 24.45 1.39
C ILE A 96 -44.30 24.75 0.23
N SER A 97 -44.14 24.06 -0.89
CA SER A 97 -45.00 24.22 -2.07
C SER A 97 -46.45 23.81 -1.80
N ARG A 98 -46.67 22.77 -1.00
CA ARG A 98 -48.01 22.32 -0.58
C ARG A 98 -48.67 23.30 0.39
N LEU A 99 -47.92 23.86 1.33
CA LEU A 99 -48.41 24.87 2.26
C LEU A 99 -48.85 26.15 1.53
N LEU A 100 -48.07 26.61 0.56
CA LEU A 100 -48.40 27.80 -0.25
C LEU A 100 -49.62 27.61 -1.16
N LYS A 101 -49.90 26.39 -1.63
CA LYS A 101 -51.09 26.07 -2.44
C LYS A 101 -52.38 25.88 -1.63
N SER A 102 -52.28 25.74 -0.30
CA SER A 102 -53.42 25.51 0.59
C SER A 102 -54.03 26.79 1.19
N ARG A 103 -53.47 27.95 0.85
CA ARG A 103 -54.01 29.29 1.11
C ARG A 103 -54.71 29.84 -0.13
#